data_AF-A0A510HEK4-F1
#
_entry.id   AF-A0A510HEK4-F1
#
_cell.length_a   1.000
_cell.length_b   1.000
_cell.length_c   1.000
_cell.angle_alpha   90.00
_cell.angle_beta   90.00
_cell.angle_gamma   90.00
#
_symmetry.space_group_name_H-M   'P 1'
#
loop_
_entity.id
_entity.type
_entity.pdbx_description
1 polymer ?
#
loop_
_entity_poly.entity_id
_entity_poly.type
_entity_poly.pdbx_seq_one_letter_code
_entity_poly.pdbx_strand_id
1 'polypeptide(L)'
;MNLREALEEVWEEYGGEAVVISARYERPLGEVLEEAGEDGREVWVEWGEVSSGGVSVPATHILFLDEDGYMRRDGSGLAVVSVEDYRRLRAPS
;
A
#
# COMPACT_ATOMS: atom_id res chain seq x y z
N MET A 1 -9.96 -3.50 -10.22
CA MET A 1 -8.91 -2.72 -10.93
C MET A 1 -7.63 -3.53 -10.90
N ASN A 2 -6.67 -3.26 -11.76
CA ASN A 2 -5.37 -3.94 -11.67
C ASN A 2 -4.41 -3.21 -10.70
N LEU A 3 -3.33 -3.88 -10.31
CA LEU A 3 -2.35 -3.36 -9.35
C LEU A 3 -1.73 -2.04 -9.83
N ARG A 4 -1.37 -1.95 -11.11
CA ARG A 4 -0.73 -0.75 -11.66
C ARG A 4 -1.68 0.46 -11.55
N GLU A 5 -2.91 0.31 -12.01
CA GLU A 5 -3.96 1.35 -11.91
C GLU A 5 -4.14 1.80 -10.46
N ALA A 6 -4.25 0.86 -9.51
CA ALA A 6 -4.36 1.20 -8.10
C ALA A 6 -3.16 1.99 -7.58
N LEU A 7 -1.94 1.61 -7.95
CA LEU A 7 -0.72 2.31 -7.52
C LEU A 7 -0.61 3.71 -8.16
N GLU A 8 -1.05 3.88 -9.42
CA GLU A 8 -1.09 5.18 -10.10
C GLU A 8 -2.12 6.11 -9.43
N GLU A 9 -3.32 5.63 -9.13
CA GLU A 9 -4.34 6.42 -8.40
C GLU A 9 -3.83 6.85 -7.02
N VAL A 10 -3.24 5.92 -6.26
CA VAL A 10 -2.68 6.24 -4.94
C VAL A 10 -1.49 7.20 -5.05
N TRP A 11 -0.66 7.08 -6.10
CA TRP A 11 0.45 8.00 -6.33
C TRP A 11 -0.06 9.43 -6.55
N GLU A 12 -1.12 9.61 -7.31
CA GLU A 12 -1.76 10.91 -7.51
C GLU A 12 -2.39 11.45 -6.21
N GLU A 13 -3.09 10.62 -5.44
CA GLU A 13 -3.71 11.00 -4.17
C GLU A 13 -2.69 11.52 -3.14
N TYR A 14 -1.52 10.87 -3.07
CA TYR A 14 -0.44 11.24 -2.15
C TYR A 14 0.53 12.27 -2.73
N GLY A 15 0.24 12.84 -3.91
CA GLY A 15 1.07 13.88 -4.53
C GLY A 15 2.46 13.40 -4.92
N GLY A 16 2.63 12.10 -5.18
CA GLY A 16 3.90 11.48 -5.54
C GLY A 16 4.87 11.23 -4.38
N GLU A 17 4.43 11.37 -3.13
CA GLU A 17 5.27 11.12 -1.97
C GLU A 17 4.58 10.20 -0.95
N ALA A 18 4.81 8.89 -1.08
CA ALA A 18 4.26 7.88 -0.18
C ALA A 18 5.20 6.69 0.02
N VAL A 19 4.93 5.90 1.06
CA VAL A 19 5.64 4.67 1.41
C VAL A 19 4.66 3.51 1.39
N VAL A 20 5.04 2.45 0.68
CA VAL A 20 4.36 1.15 0.70
C VAL A 20 4.94 0.31 1.83
N ILE A 21 4.08 -0.16 2.72
CA ILE A 21 4.37 -1.08 3.81
C ILE A 21 3.72 -2.42 3.48
N SER A 22 4.48 -3.50 3.60
CA SER A 22 4.00 -4.87 3.46
C SER A 22 4.74 -5.79 4.44
N ALA A 23 4.32 -7.05 4.52
CA ALA A 23 5.04 -8.05 5.30
C ALA A 23 6.48 -8.32 4.79
N ARG A 24 6.81 -7.94 3.55
CA ARG A 24 8.09 -8.27 2.89
C ARG A 24 9.05 -7.08 2.83
N TYR A 25 8.52 -5.86 2.73
CA TYR A 25 9.32 -4.66 2.54
C TYR A 25 8.55 -3.40 2.91
N GLU A 26 9.33 -2.34 3.15
CA GLU A 26 8.86 -0.96 3.30
C GLU A 26 9.66 -0.11 2.31
N ARG A 27 9.00 0.43 1.28
CA ARG A 27 9.67 1.10 0.15
C ARG A 27 8.90 2.30 -0.37
N PRO A 28 9.55 3.28 -1.03
CA PRO A 28 8.85 4.36 -1.71
C PRO A 28 7.81 3.82 -2.70
N LEU A 29 6.63 4.46 -2.76
CA LEU A 29 5.57 4.08 -3.68
C LEU A 29 6.03 4.12 -5.14
N GLY A 30 6.89 5.10 -5.50
CA GLY A 30 7.39 5.25 -6.87
C GLY A 30 8.19 4.05 -7.34
N GLU A 31 9.06 3.50 -6.48
CA GLU A 31 9.82 2.29 -6.80
C GLU A 31 8.89 1.09 -7.01
N VAL A 32 7.85 0.95 -6.18
CA VAL A 32 6.87 -0.13 -6.29
C VAL A 32 6.03 0.02 -7.57
N LEU A 33 5.65 1.25 -7.93
CA LEU A 33 4.92 1.55 -9.16
C LEU A 33 5.75 1.25 -10.41
N GLU A 34 7.03 1.61 -10.42
CA GLU A 34 7.94 1.27 -11.53
C GLU A 34 8.11 -0.25 -11.69
N GLU A 35 8.26 -0.98 -10.58
CA GLU A 35 8.35 -2.45 -10.59
C GLU A 35 7.05 -3.13 -11.00
N ALA A 36 5.90 -2.55 -10.67
CA ALA A 36 4.60 -3.10 -11.04
C ALA A 36 4.44 -3.20 -12.56
N GLY A 37 5.11 -2.37 -13.37
CA GLY A 37 5.12 -2.55 -14.84
C GLY A 37 3.70 -2.71 -15.41
N GLU A 38 3.48 -3.74 -16.23
CA GLU A 38 2.13 -4.11 -16.74
C GLU A 38 1.49 -5.24 -15.90
N ASP A 39 1.68 -5.23 -14.58
CA ASP A 39 1.11 -6.24 -13.70
C ASP A 39 -0.42 -6.15 -13.65
N GLY A 40 -1.05 -7.07 -14.40
CA GLY A 40 -2.49 -7.22 -14.51
C GLY A 40 -3.16 -7.92 -13.32
N ARG A 41 -2.46 -8.15 -12.19
CA ARG A 41 -3.09 -8.74 -11.00
C ARG A 41 -4.23 -7.85 -10.51
N GLU A 42 -5.39 -8.45 -10.33
CA GLU A 42 -6.56 -7.76 -9.80
C GLU A 42 -6.40 -7.48 -8.31
N VAL A 43 -6.80 -6.27 -7.93
CA VAL A 43 -6.75 -5.77 -6.57
C VAL A 43 -8.04 -5.07 -6.19
N TRP A 44 -8.27 -5.02 -4.89
CA TRP A 44 -9.26 -4.19 -4.23
C TRP A 44 -8.56 -3.10 -3.41
N VAL A 45 -9.06 -1.87 -3.47
CA VAL A 45 -8.51 -0.73 -2.74
C VAL A 45 -9.50 -0.29 -1.67
N GLU A 46 -9.04 -0.10 -0.44
CA GLU A 46 -9.85 0.41 0.66
C GLU A 46 -9.08 1.37 1.57
N TRP A 47 -9.81 2.29 2.20
CA TRP A 47 -9.26 3.19 3.22
C TRP A 47 -9.31 2.54 4.60
N GLY A 48 -8.23 2.72 5.37
CA GLY A 48 -8.14 2.21 6.74
C GLY A 48 -6.99 2.84 7.51
N GLU A 49 -6.43 2.09 8.45
CA GLU A 49 -5.31 2.53 9.27
C GLU A 49 -4.23 1.44 9.37
N VAL A 50 -3.00 1.87 9.66
CA VAL A 50 -1.89 0.99 10.07
C VAL A 50 -1.42 1.41 11.45
N SER A 51 -1.15 0.43 12.31
CA SER A 51 -0.67 0.67 13.67
C SER A 51 0.74 0.11 13.90
N SER A 52 1.57 0.88 14.59
CA SER A 52 2.91 0.47 15.01
C SER A 52 3.29 1.20 16.29
N GLY A 53 3.79 0.48 17.31
CA GLY A 53 4.31 1.10 18.53
C GLY A 53 3.29 1.99 19.29
N GLY A 54 1.99 1.68 19.20
CA GLY A 54 0.92 2.49 19.82
C GLY A 54 0.50 3.73 19.03
N VAL A 55 1.08 3.97 17.85
CA VAL A 55 0.66 4.99 16.89
C VAL A 55 -0.19 4.32 15.81
N SER A 56 -1.32 4.94 15.46
CA SER A 56 -2.12 4.59 14.29
C SER A 56 -2.15 5.76 13.33
N VAL A 57 -2.04 5.48 12.03
CA VAL A 57 -2.10 6.50 10.98
C VAL A 57 -3.02 6.04 9.83
N PRO A 58 -3.61 6.99 9.08
CA PRO A 58 -4.39 6.66 7.89
C PRO A 58 -3.55 5.95 6.82
N ALA A 59 -4.16 4.98 6.14
CA ALA A 59 -3.52 4.25 5.06
C ALA A 59 -4.53 3.86 3.97
N THR A 60 -4.05 3.81 2.73
CA THR A 60 -4.75 3.15 1.63
C THR A 60 -4.26 1.71 1.52
N HIS A 61 -5.16 0.74 1.69
CA HIS A 61 -4.86 -0.69 1.59
C HIS A 61 -5.15 -1.18 0.18
N ILE A 62 -4.18 -1.90 -0.41
CA ILE A 62 -4.29 -2.58 -1.69
C ILE A 62 -4.26 -4.08 -1.42
N LEU A 63 -5.38 -4.74 -1.66
CA LEU A 63 -5.61 -6.15 -1.35
C LEU A 63 -5.65 -6.98 -2.63
N PHE A 64 -4.79 -7.99 -2.73
CA PHE A 64 -4.75 -8.87 -3.90
C PHE A 64 -5.94 -9.82 -3.92
N LEU A 65 -6.51 -10.01 -5.11
CA LEU A 65 -7.59 -10.97 -5.34
C LEU A 65 -7.04 -12.31 -5.85
N ASP A 66 -7.75 -13.39 -5.54
CA ASP A 66 -7.54 -14.70 -6.16
C ASP A 66 -8.30 -14.83 -7.49
N GLU A 67 -8.20 -16.00 -8.14
CA GLU A 67 -8.82 -16.26 -9.45
C GLU A 67 -10.36 -16.20 -9.40
N ASP A 68 -10.95 -16.37 -8.22
CA ASP A 68 -12.39 -16.30 -7.97
C ASP A 68 -12.85 -14.88 -7.57
N GLY A 69 -11.91 -13.92 -7.48
CA GLY A 69 -12.18 -12.53 -7.11
C GLY A 69 -12.30 -12.29 -5.60
N TYR A 70 -11.91 -13.25 -4.75
CA TYR A 70 -11.90 -13.07 -3.30
C TYR A 70 -10.57 -12.52 -2.83
N MET A 71 -10.60 -11.76 -1.72
CA MET A 71 -9.39 -11.27 -1.08
C MET A 71 -8.50 -12.43 -0.63
N ARG A 72 -7.24 -12.41 -1.07
CA ARG A 72 -6.23 -13.36 -0.59
C ARG A 72 -6.03 -13.17 0.91
N ARG A 73 -5.99 -14.28 1.63
CA ARG A 73 -5.79 -14.33 3.09
C ARG A 73 -4.37 -14.76 3.49
N ASP A 74 -3.41 -14.58 2.59
CA ASP A 74 -2.00 -14.93 2.78
C ASP A 74 -1.15 -13.80 3.39
N GLY A 75 -1.78 -12.65 3.67
CA GLY A 75 -1.11 -11.47 4.21
C GLY A 75 -0.30 -10.70 3.16
N SER A 76 -0.54 -10.93 1.86
CA SER A 76 0.20 -10.25 0.79
C SER A 76 -0.26 -8.81 0.51
N GLY A 77 -1.19 -8.26 1.29
CA GLY A 77 -1.69 -6.90 1.11
C GLY A 77 -0.60 -5.84 1.24
N LEU A 78 -0.82 -4.71 0.60
CA LEU A 78 0.01 -3.51 0.72
C LEU A 78 -0.77 -2.46 1.48
N ALA A 79 -0.10 -1.70 2.35
CA ALA A 79 -0.63 -0.49 2.93
C ALA A 79 0.23 0.69 2.47
N VAL A 80 -0.40 1.74 1.98
CA VAL A 80 0.28 2.95 1.52
C VAL A 80 -0.01 4.08 2.49
N VAL A 81 1.05 4.73 2.96
CA VAL A 81 0.97 5.84 3.91
C VAL A 81 1.78 7.02 3.42
N SER A 82 1.46 8.23 3.93
CA SER A 82 2.25 9.41 3.63
C SER A 82 3.66 9.26 4.22
N VAL A 83 4.65 9.94 3.63
CA VAL A 83 6.02 9.95 4.19
C VAL A 83 6.04 10.51 5.62
N GLU A 84 5.16 11.47 5.93
CA GLU A 84 5.04 12.02 7.29
C GLU A 84 4.51 10.98 8.29
N ASP A 85 3.44 10.28 7.93
CA ASP A 85 2.83 9.26 8.78
C ASP A 85 3.73 8.04 8.94
N TYR A 86 4.46 7.65 7.90
CA TYR A 86 5.51 6.65 7.99
C TYR A 86 6.55 7.01 9.05
N ARG A 87 7.02 8.27 9.08
CA ARG A 87 7.98 8.74 10.10
C ARG A 87 7.37 8.68 11.50
N ARG A 88 6.08 8.99 11.66
CA ARG A 88 5.37 8.86 12.95
C ARG A 88 5.29 7.41 13.41
N LEU A 89 5.00 6.47 12.51
CA LEU A 89 4.94 5.03 12.80
C LEU A 89 6.29 4.41 13.21
N ARG A 90 7.41 5.04 12.82
CA ARG A 90 8.78 4.54 13.07
C ARG A 90 9.57 5.41 14.04
N ALA A 91 8.95 6.46 14.59
CA ALA A 91 9.59 7.28 15.60
C ALA A 91 9.90 6.43 16.85
N PRO A 92 11.10 6.57 17.45
CA PRO A 92 11.39 5.90 18.70
C PRO A 92 10.42 6.40 19.79
N SER A 93 9.82 5.46 20.50
CA SER A 93 8.94 5.70 21.65
C SER A 93 9.71 6.19 22.87
#